data_AF-A0AAW1WGD0-F1
#
_entry.id   AF-A0AAW1WGD0-F1
#
_cell.length_a   1.000
_cell.length_b   1.000
_cell.length_c   1.000
_cell.angle_alpha   90.00
_cell.angle_beta   90.00
_cell.angle_gamma   90.00
#
_symmetry.space_group_name_H-M   'P 1'
#
loop_
_entity.id
_entity.type
_entity.pdbx_description
1 polymer ?
#
loop_
_entity_poly.entity_id
_entity_poly.type
_entity_poly.pdbx_seq_one_letter_code
_entity_poly.pdbx_strand_id
1 'polypeptide(L)'
;MALNLSRIASHEAENPTDLSLRQAFELLEPKLRPLFVLTIPTPQEYLLLNKAILHGVLCETHFAKTHIKHLHAIVTDGYGLFVSLIAKVMNELYVKLVEPVKCQLIWVTKEMIDVQAVGIHDLLVCFLRQIVGGDFSDGNLWLCFEIVRIFLTKWDCLLEVEPMILTSGLYTYLRLLADHYRWLSNPKLEALKQLEIDFCIKVLREQFSVCLKIGRDLVRLLQDLVYLPNFRAMWKDLVLNQGNFKTPDFSVISQLYNTRTSSQYILLRITPEMETQLRFLLTYVKLGSQKRYQAWFAKKFLCEPNRETLIVDIVRFICCAHHPTN
;
A
#
# COMPACT_ATOMS: atom_id res chain seq x y z
N MET A 1 -4.26 -30.13 7.96
CA MET A 1 -5.37 -29.54 7.18
C MET A 1 -4.94 -28.14 6.81
N ALA A 2 -4.67 -27.85 5.54
CA ALA A 2 -4.18 -26.54 5.11
C ALA A 2 -5.24 -25.48 5.43
N LEU A 3 -4.85 -24.45 6.19
CA LEU A 3 -5.72 -23.30 6.48
C LEU A 3 -5.87 -22.48 5.19
N ASN A 4 -7.10 -22.09 4.86
CA ASN A 4 -7.37 -21.26 3.68
C ASN A 4 -6.93 -19.81 3.93
N LEU A 5 -6.36 -19.16 2.91
CA LEU A 5 -5.97 -17.74 2.98
C LEU A 5 -7.18 -16.81 3.10
N SER A 6 -8.29 -17.20 2.46
CA SER A 6 -9.47 -16.37 2.29
C SER A 6 -10.76 -17.04 2.79
N ARG A 7 -11.76 -16.22 3.13
CA ARG A 7 -13.14 -16.70 3.34
C ARG A 7 -13.83 -16.79 1.99
N ILE A 8 -14.12 -18.00 1.53
CA ILE A 8 -14.84 -18.24 0.27
C ILE A 8 -16.31 -18.47 0.59
N ALA A 9 -17.20 -17.65 0.03
CA ALA A 9 -18.63 -17.90 0.14
C ALA A 9 -19.05 -19.06 -0.79
N SER A 10 -20.11 -19.79 -0.43
CA SER A 10 -20.53 -21.01 -1.16
C SER A 10 -20.84 -20.82 -2.65
N HIS A 11 -21.11 -19.59 -3.09
CA HIS A 11 -21.43 -19.23 -4.46
C HIS A 11 -20.25 -18.62 -5.23
N GLU A 12 -19.11 -18.38 -4.57
CA GLU A 12 -17.94 -17.79 -5.19
C GLU A 12 -17.01 -18.87 -5.74
N ALA A 13 -16.52 -18.65 -6.96
CA ALA A 13 -15.46 -19.46 -7.52
C ALA A 13 -14.15 -19.22 -6.76
N GLU A 14 -13.36 -20.27 -6.61
CA GLU A 14 -12.04 -20.18 -5.98
C GLU A 14 -11.10 -19.30 -6.80
N ASN A 15 -10.35 -18.42 -6.13
CA ASN A 15 -9.41 -17.56 -6.82
C ASN A 15 -8.19 -18.39 -7.30
N PRO A 16 -7.75 -18.26 -8.58
CA PRO A 16 -6.64 -19.04 -9.12
C PRO A 16 -5.32 -18.88 -8.35
N THR A 17 -5.05 -17.69 -7.79
CA THR A 17 -3.85 -17.43 -7.00
C THR A 17 -3.88 -18.19 -5.68
N ASP A 18 -4.99 -18.11 -4.93
CA ASP A 18 -5.20 -18.85 -3.68
C ASP A 18 -5.04 -20.36 -3.90
N LEU A 19 -5.75 -20.89 -4.91
CA LEU A 19 -5.68 -22.30 -5.30
C LEU A 19 -4.24 -22.73 -5.64
N SER A 20 -3.51 -21.93 -6.44
CA SER A 20 -2.16 -22.29 -6.86
C SER A 20 -1.15 -22.30 -5.72
N LEU A 21 -1.35 -21.45 -4.70
CA LEU A 21 -0.52 -21.40 -3.49
C LEU A 21 -0.78 -22.62 -2.61
N ARG A 22 -2.07 -22.94 -2.38
CA ARG A 22 -2.49 -24.09 -1.60
C ARG A 22 -2.02 -25.41 -2.23
N GLN A 23 -2.20 -25.58 -3.53
CA GLN A 23 -1.75 -26.79 -4.24
C GLN A 23 -0.23 -26.97 -4.18
N ALA A 24 0.53 -25.87 -4.33
CA ALA A 24 1.99 -25.94 -4.20
C ALA A 24 2.41 -26.33 -2.77
N PHE A 25 1.73 -25.81 -1.76
CA PHE A 25 1.96 -26.17 -0.36
C PHE A 25 1.66 -27.64 -0.09
N GLU A 26 0.48 -28.13 -0.49
CA GLU A 26 0.09 -29.54 -0.29
C GLU A 26 1.06 -30.51 -0.98
N LEU A 27 1.55 -30.14 -2.18
CA LEU A 27 2.52 -30.95 -2.92
C LEU A 27 3.90 -31.00 -2.24
N LEU A 28 4.32 -29.89 -1.62
CA LEU A 28 5.69 -29.72 -1.12
C LEU A 28 5.80 -29.70 0.40
N GLU A 29 4.71 -29.85 1.15
CA GLU A 29 4.68 -29.83 2.62
C GLU A 29 5.79 -30.70 3.25
N PRO A 30 6.05 -31.95 2.78
CA PRO A 30 7.12 -32.77 3.35
C PRO A 30 8.53 -32.16 3.18
N LYS A 31 8.74 -31.40 2.10
CA LYS A 31 10.03 -30.73 1.79
C LYS A 31 10.17 -29.37 2.50
N LEU A 32 9.10 -28.86 3.12
CA LEU A 32 9.11 -27.61 3.90
C LEU A 32 9.46 -27.84 5.38
N ARG A 33 9.78 -29.07 5.79
CA ARG A 33 10.27 -29.39 7.12
C ARG A 33 11.80 -29.60 7.10
N PRO A 34 12.54 -29.27 8.17
CA PRO A 34 13.96 -29.65 8.27
C PRO A 34 14.11 -31.18 8.16
N LEU A 35 15.12 -31.77 7.52
CA LEU A 35 16.33 -31.26 6.86
C LEU A 35 16.06 -30.77 5.43
N PHE A 36 16.46 -29.53 5.12
CA PHE A 36 16.28 -28.98 3.77
C PHE A 36 17.33 -29.52 2.81
N VAL A 37 16.88 -29.91 1.62
CA VAL A 37 17.77 -30.35 0.54
C VAL A 37 18.39 -29.11 -0.10
N LEU A 38 19.70 -28.93 0.04
CA LEU A 38 20.46 -27.76 -0.49
C LEU A 38 20.77 -27.85 -1.99
N THR A 39 19.95 -28.55 -2.77
CA THR A 39 20.11 -28.61 -4.23
C THR A 39 19.60 -27.35 -4.87
N ILE A 40 20.35 -26.79 -5.82
CA ILE A 40 19.91 -25.64 -6.61
C ILE A 40 18.64 -26.05 -7.37
N PRO A 41 17.48 -25.41 -7.09
CA PRO A 41 16.23 -25.79 -7.73
C PRO A 41 16.24 -25.37 -9.20
N THR A 42 15.59 -26.16 -10.06
CA THR A 42 15.26 -25.70 -11.41
C THR A 42 14.30 -24.51 -11.35
N PRO A 43 14.17 -23.67 -12.41
CA PRO A 43 13.28 -22.51 -12.37
C PRO A 43 11.83 -22.84 -12.00
N GLN A 44 11.34 -24.00 -12.42
CA GLN A 44 9.98 -24.45 -12.15
C GLN A 44 9.81 -24.95 -10.70
N GLU A 45 10.82 -25.65 -10.17
CA GLU A 45 10.87 -26.01 -8.75
C GLU A 45 11.00 -24.78 -7.86
N TYR A 46 11.80 -23.79 -8.26
CA TYR A 46 11.95 -22.53 -7.54
C TYR A 46 10.61 -21.81 -7.41
N LEU A 47 9.84 -21.72 -8.49
CA LEU A 47 8.49 -21.15 -8.47
C LEU A 47 7.55 -21.90 -7.54
N LEU A 48 7.53 -23.23 -7.61
CA LEU A 48 6.67 -24.06 -6.76
C LEU A 48 7.07 -23.95 -5.28
N LEU A 49 8.36 -23.96 -4.98
CA LEU A 49 8.88 -23.76 -3.63
C LEU A 49 8.50 -22.39 -3.08
N ASN A 50 8.66 -21.31 -3.85
CA ASN A 50 8.27 -19.97 -3.43
C ASN A 50 6.77 -19.88 -3.12
N LYS A 51 5.91 -20.48 -3.94
CA LYS A 51 4.47 -20.55 -3.70
C LYS A 51 4.14 -21.32 -2.42
N ALA A 52 4.76 -22.48 -2.24
CA ALA A 52 4.56 -23.33 -1.08
C ALA A 52 5.04 -22.64 0.21
N ILE A 53 6.24 -22.06 0.19
CA ILE A 53 6.81 -21.27 1.30
C ILE A 53 5.88 -20.10 1.62
N LEU A 54 5.39 -19.35 0.64
CA LEU A 54 4.50 -18.21 0.88
C LEU A 54 3.23 -18.67 1.58
N HIS A 55 2.56 -19.71 1.08
CA HIS A 55 1.38 -20.27 1.72
C HIS A 55 1.69 -20.73 3.16
N GLY A 56 2.81 -21.42 3.36
CA GLY A 56 3.27 -21.85 4.68
C GLY A 56 3.52 -20.69 5.64
N VAL A 57 4.17 -19.62 5.18
CA VAL A 57 4.39 -18.40 5.98
C VAL A 57 3.07 -17.75 6.37
N LEU A 58 2.09 -17.71 5.47
CA LEU A 58 0.80 -17.05 5.71
C LEU A 58 -0.14 -17.88 6.60
N CYS A 59 -0.07 -19.21 6.52
CA CYS A 59 -1.02 -20.10 7.20
C CYS A 59 -0.44 -20.79 8.46
N GLU A 60 0.85 -21.10 8.49
CA GLU A 60 1.52 -21.79 9.60
C GLU A 60 2.41 -20.83 10.40
N THR A 61 1.80 -19.92 11.15
CA THR A 61 2.51 -18.88 11.94
C THR A 61 3.64 -19.43 12.83
N HIS A 62 3.45 -20.63 13.38
CA HIS A 62 4.43 -21.32 14.23
C HIS A 62 5.67 -21.82 13.45
N PHE A 63 5.55 -22.06 12.14
CA PHE A 63 6.66 -22.43 11.26
C PHE A 63 7.16 -21.27 10.38
N ALA A 64 6.57 -20.08 10.46
CA ALA A 64 6.90 -18.96 9.58
C ALA A 64 8.41 -18.64 9.52
N LYS A 65 9.10 -18.61 10.67
CA LYS A 65 10.56 -18.40 10.72
C LYS A 65 11.35 -19.52 10.03
N THR A 66 10.87 -20.76 10.11
CA THR A 66 11.48 -21.91 9.46
C THR A 66 11.29 -21.83 7.94
N HIS A 67 10.10 -21.44 7.48
CA HIS A 67 9.81 -21.19 6.07
C HIS A 67 10.66 -20.06 5.50
N ILE A 68 10.85 -18.96 6.24
CA ILE A 68 11.74 -17.86 5.84
C ILE A 68 13.21 -18.28 5.79
N LYS A 69 13.69 -19.09 6.75
CA LYS A 69 15.04 -19.68 6.66
C LYS A 69 15.21 -20.55 5.41
N HIS A 70 14.18 -21.32 5.05
CA HIS A 70 14.21 -22.10 3.81
C HIS A 70 14.28 -21.19 2.58
N LEU A 71 13.49 -20.10 2.55
CA LEU A 71 13.56 -19.09 1.49
C LEU A 71 14.98 -18.52 1.33
N HIS A 72 15.61 -18.10 2.43
CA HIS A 72 16.98 -17.58 2.41
C HIS A 72 18.00 -18.59 1.87
N ALA A 73 17.77 -19.90 2.09
CA ALA A 73 18.68 -20.94 1.60
C ALA A 73 18.56 -21.20 0.09
N ILE A 74 17.41 -20.90 -0.52
CA ILE A 74 17.14 -21.19 -1.93
C ILE A 74 17.13 -19.95 -2.83
N VAL A 75 17.16 -18.74 -2.26
CA VAL A 75 17.00 -17.49 -3.01
C VAL A 75 18.10 -17.30 -4.05
N THR A 76 17.72 -16.90 -5.26
CA THR A 76 18.67 -16.62 -6.36
C THR A 76 18.40 -15.30 -7.10
N ASP A 77 17.26 -14.67 -6.82
CA ASP A 77 16.74 -13.50 -7.54
C ASP A 77 16.54 -12.28 -6.63
N GLY A 78 17.25 -12.22 -5.50
CA GLY A 78 17.08 -11.15 -4.51
C GLY A 78 15.67 -11.09 -3.92
N TYR A 79 15.00 -12.24 -3.81
CA TYR A 79 13.61 -12.41 -3.33
C TYR A 79 12.53 -11.81 -4.25
N GLY A 80 12.89 -11.37 -5.46
CA GLY A 80 11.97 -10.68 -6.37
C GLY A 80 10.71 -11.48 -6.69
N LEU A 81 10.85 -12.77 -6.99
CA LEU A 81 9.69 -13.66 -7.22
C LEU A 81 8.80 -13.74 -5.97
N PHE A 82 9.40 -13.94 -4.80
CA PHE A 82 8.66 -14.05 -3.55
C PHE A 82 7.85 -12.77 -3.25
N VAL A 83 8.49 -11.61 -3.38
CA VAL A 83 7.84 -10.29 -3.23
C VAL A 83 6.71 -10.11 -4.24
N SER A 84 6.91 -10.52 -5.50
CA SER A 84 5.86 -10.44 -6.53
C SER A 84 4.64 -11.31 -6.21
N LEU A 85 4.84 -12.48 -5.60
CA LEU A 85 3.75 -13.36 -5.16
C LEU A 85 2.98 -12.74 -3.99
N ILE A 86 3.66 -12.10 -3.03
CA ILE A 86 3.01 -11.34 -1.95
C ILE A 86 2.17 -10.20 -2.55
N ALA A 87 2.74 -9.42 -3.46
CA ALA A 87 2.03 -8.33 -4.13
C ALA A 87 0.80 -8.83 -4.89
N LYS A 88 0.89 -10.01 -5.52
CA LYS A 88 -0.26 -10.65 -6.19
C LYS A 88 -1.37 -11.02 -5.20
N VAL A 89 -1.03 -11.64 -4.07
CA VAL A 89 -1.99 -11.95 -2.99
C VAL A 89 -2.65 -10.67 -2.48
N MET A 90 -1.88 -9.60 -2.28
CA MET A 90 -2.41 -8.30 -1.85
C MET A 90 -3.39 -7.70 -2.84
N ASN A 91 -3.06 -7.69 -4.14
CA ASN A 91 -3.92 -7.07 -5.14
C ASN A 91 -5.19 -7.87 -5.43
N GLU A 92 -5.13 -9.19 -5.38
CA GLU A 92 -6.26 -10.06 -5.78
C GLU A 92 -7.14 -10.50 -4.61
N LEU A 93 -6.57 -10.63 -3.40
CA LEU A 93 -7.23 -11.33 -2.29
C LEU A 93 -7.45 -10.47 -1.04
N TYR A 94 -6.79 -9.33 -0.87
CA TYR A 94 -6.68 -8.63 0.43
C TYR A 94 -8.01 -8.44 1.18
N VAL A 95 -9.06 -8.01 0.48
CA VAL A 95 -10.40 -7.78 1.06
C VAL A 95 -11.00 -9.07 1.64
N LYS A 96 -10.66 -10.23 1.07
CA LYS A 96 -11.18 -11.55 1.46
C LYS A 96 -10.27 -12.31 2.44
N LEU A 97 -9.06 -11.81 2.69
CA LEU A 97 -8.11 -12.47 3.58
C LEU A 97 -8.61 -12.49 5.03
N VAL A 98 -8.35 -13.59 5.71
CA VAL A 98 -8.59 -13.69 7.15
C VAL A 98 -7.55 -12.87 7.94
N GLU A 99 -7.94 -12.39 9.12
CA GLU A 99 -7.10 -11.52 9.94
C GLU A 99 -5.69 -12.07 10.24
N PRO A 100 -5.51 -13.36 10.61
CA PRO A 100 -4.17 -13.90 10.85
C PRO A 100 -3.25 -13.81 9.63
N VAL A 101 -3.81 -13.94 8.42
CA VAL A 101 -3.06 -13.86 7.16
C VAL A 101 -2.63 -12.42 6.89
N LYS A 102 -3.50 -11.43 7.18
CA LYS A 102 -3.14 -10.01 7.08
C LYS A 102 -1.99 -9.66 8.04
N CYS A 103 -2.03 -10.14 9.28
CA CYS A 103 -0.94 -9.99 10.23
C CYS A 103 0.37 -10.62 9.70
N GLN A 104 0.30 -11.82 9.12
CA GLN A 104 1.47 -12.47 8.53
C GLN A 104 2.02 -11.74 7.30
N LEU A 105 1.17 -11.12 6.49
CA LEU A 105 1.60 -10.28 5.36
C LEU A 105 2.42 -9.08 5.84
N ILE A 106 1.99 -8.42 6.92
CA ILE A 106 2.78 -7.35 7.56
C ILE A 106 4.11 -7.89 8.11
N TRP A 107 4.08 -9.04 8.76
CA TRP A 107 5.29 -9.65 9.32
C TRP A 107 6.32 -10.00 8.24
N VAL A 108 5.92 -10.74 7.21
CA VAL A 108 6.83 -11.14 6.13
C VAL A 108 7.35 -9.94 5.34
N THR A 109 6.55 -8.88 5.20
CA THR A 109 7.00 -7.64 4.56
C THR A 109 8.14 -6.99 5.35
N LYS A 110 8.09 -7.01 6.69
CA LYS A 110 9.19 -6.51 7.54
C LYS A 110 10.46 -7.34 7.33
N GLU A 111 10.35 -8.66 7.25
CA GLU A 111 11.49 -9.55 6.95
C GLU A 111 12.07 -9.27 5.55
N MET A 112 11.22 -9.03 4.55
CA MET A 112 11.67 -8.70 3.18
C MET A 112 12.36 -7.33 3.09
N ILE A 113 11.94 -6.36 3.90
CA ILE A 113 12.63 -5.08 4.04
C ILE A 113 14.01 -5.27 4.68
N ASP A 114 14.12 -6.12 5.70
CA ASP A 114 15.39 -6.38 6.41
C ASP A 114 16.45 -7.01 5.51
N VAL A 115 16.04 -7.83 4.55
CA VAL A 115 16.95 -8.41 3.54
C VAL A 115 17.08 -7.57 2.27
N GLN A 116 16.53 -6.35 2.26
CA GLN A 116 16.55 -5.44 1.12
C GLN A 116 16.06 -6.09 -0.19
N ALA A 117 14.95 -6.84 -0.11
CA ALA A 117 14.41 -7.58 -1.24
C ALA A 117 14.13 -6.68 -2.46
N VAL A 118 14.27 -7.25 -3.65
CA VAL A 118 13.89 -6.56 -4.89
C VAL A 118 12.37 -6.39 -4.94
N GLY A 119 11.90 -5.19 -5.26
CA GLY A 119 10.46 -4.89 -5.41
C GLY A 119 9.75 -4.43 -4.12
N ILE A 120 10.48 -4.09 -3.05
CA ILE A 120 9.88 -3.54 -1.82
C ILE A 120 9.05 -2.28 -2.08
N HIS A 121 9.46 -1.44 -3.04
CA HIS A 121 8.67 -0.27 -3.47
C HIS A 121 7.23 -0.66 -3.80
N ASP A 122 7.07 -1.57 -4.75
CA ASP A 122 5.79 -1.96 -5.29
C ASP A 122 4.96 -2.70 -4.25
N LEU A 123 5.61 -3.49 -3.38
CA LEU A 123 4.94 -4.17 -2.27
C LEU A 123 4.33 -3.17 -1.29
N LEU A 124 5.10 -2.15 -0.87
CA LEU A 124 4.59 -1.11 0.02
C LEU A 124 3.52 -0.24 -0.64
N VAL A 125 3.64 0.04 -1.94
CA VAL A 125 2.56 0.66 -2.73
C VAL A 125 1.31 -0.20 -2.71
N CYS A 126 1.41 -1.52 -2.84
CA CYS A 126 0.25 -2.41 -2.75
C CYS A 126 -0.47 -2.26 -1.40
N PHE A 127 0.26 -2.20 -0.28
CA PHE A 127 -0.34 -1.94 1.04
C PHE A 127 -1.00 -0.56 1.13
N LEU A 128 -0.30 0.50 0.70
CA LEU A 128 -0.84 1.86 0.72
C LEU A 128 -2.16 1.94 -0.06
N ARG A 129 -2.25 1.24 -1.19
CA ARG A 129 -3.46 1.17 -2.03
C ARG A 129 -4.60 0.36 -1.42
N GLN A 130 -4.35 -0.45 -0.39
CA GLN A 130 -5.43 -1.10 0.36
C GLN A 130 -6.03 -0.19 1.44
N ILE A 131 -5.34 0.89 1.82
CA ILE A 131 -5.86 1.84 2.79
C ILE A 131 -6.89 2.74 2.11
N VAL A 132 -8.11 2.72 2.64
CA VAL A 132 -9.21 3.50 2.06
C VAL A 132 -9.45 4.78 2.86
N GLY A 133 -9.49 5.92 2.15
CA GLY A 133 -9.89 7.20 2.74
C GLY A 133 -11.34 7.19 3.21
N GLY A 134 -11.62 7.95 4.27
CA GLY A 134 -12.95 7.99 4.90
C GLY A 134 -13.42 6.67 5.55
N ASP A 135 -12.57 5.65 5.64
CA ASP A 135 -12.86 4.36 6.27
C ASP A 135 -12.31 4.31 7.69
N PHE A 136 -13.21 4.31 8.67
CA PHE A 136 -12.86 4.26 10.09
C PHE A 136 -13.09 2.87 10.72
N SER A 137 -13.23 1.82 9.91
CA SER A 137 -13.26 0.45 10.42
C SER A 137 -11.94 0.07 11.09
N ASP A 138 -12.00 -0.78 12.12
CA ASP A 138 -10.82 -1.22 12.87
C ASP A 138 -9.75 -1.84 11.95
N GLY A 139 -10.14 -2.58 10.91
CA GLY A 139 -9.21 -3.19 9.96
C GLY A 139 -8.47 -2.17 9.08
N ASN A 140 -9.14 -1.12 8.63
CA ASN A 140 -8.50 -0.06 7.86
C ASN A 140 -7.54 0.77 8.74
N LEU A 141 -7.98 1.15 9.94
CA LEU A 141 -7.16 1.88 10.90
C LEU A 141 -5.95 1.06 11.39
N TRP A 142 -6.12 -0.25 11.57
CA TRP A 142 -5.03 -1.16 11.89
C TRP A 142 -3.99 -1.20 10.77
N LEU A 143 -4.42 -1.26 9.50
CA LEU A 143 -3.50 -1.22 8.38
C LEU A 143 -2.76 0.13 8.32
N CYS A 144 -3.45 1.26 8.49
CA CYS A 144 -2.82 2.58 8.59
C CYS A 144 -1.71 2.58 9.66
N PHE A 145 -2.00 2.01 10.82
CA PHE A 145 -1.07 1.93 11.95
C PHE A 145 0.15 1.06 11.66
N GLU A 146 -0.03 -0.14 11.12
CA GLU A 146 1.09 -1.03 10.81
C GLU A 146 2.00 -0.45 9.73
N ILE A 147 1.43 0.15 8.68
CA ILE A 147 2.22 0.70 7.57
C ILE A 147 3.00 1.95 8.00
N VAL A 148 2.40 2.87 8.76
CA VAL A 148 3.14 4.05 9.26
C VAL A 148 4.24 3.63 10.22
N ARG A 149 3.98 2.58 11.02
CA ARG A 149 5.00 2.02 11.90
C ARG A 149 6.15 1.42 11.10
N ILE A 150 5.89 0.70 10.01
CA ILE A 150 6.95 0.21 9.12
C ILE A 150 7.81 1.36 8.59
N PHE A 151 7.19 2.43 8.09
CA PHE A 151 7.94 3.59 7.60
C PHE A 151 8.83 4.23 8.66
N LEU A 152 8.34 4.33 9.89
CA LEU A 152 9.09 4.91 11.00
C LEU A 152 10.20 3.98 11.52
N THR A 153 9.92 2.68 11.67
CA THR A 153 10.87 1.73 12.26
C THR A 153 11.91 1.21 11.28
N LYS A 154 11.61 1.21 9.97
CA LYS A 154 12.53 0.80 8.90
C LYS A 154 13.07 1.99 8.11
N TRP A 155 13.01 3.19 8.70
CA TRP A 155 13.36 4.46 8.06
C TRP A 155 14.69 4.42 7.31
N ASP A 156 15.77 4.02 7.98
CA ASP A 156 17.12 4.04 7.40
C ASP A 156 17.25 3.06 6.22
N CYS A 157 16.70 1.84 6.37
CA CYS A 157 16.69 0.85 5.28
C CYS A 157 15.89 1.35 4.06
N LEU A 158 14.72 1.94 4.27
CA LEU A 158 13.90 2.49 3.18
C LEU A 158 14.59 3.67 2.51
N LEU A 159 15.31 4.50 3.27
CA LEU A 159 16.04 5.64 2.72
C LEU A 159 17.21 5.20 1.84
N GLU A 160 17.92 4.15 2.23
CA GLU A 160 19.05 3.59 1.48
C GLU A 160 18.60 2.87 0.20
N VAL A 161 17.57 2.03 0.29
CA VAL A 161 17.15 1.16 -0.82
C VAL A 161 16.23 1.88 -1.80
N GLU A 162 15.24 2.62 -1.30
CA GLU A 162 14.20 3.20 -2.15
C GLU A 162 13.55 4.45 -1.51
N PRO A 163 14.20 5.62 -1.58
CA PRO A 163 13.69 6.83 -0.94
C PRO A 163 12.36 7.32 -1.53
N MET A 164 12.01 6.94 -2.78
CA MET A 164 10.75 7.38 -3.39
C MET A 164 9.52 6.80 -2.68
N ILE A 165 9.63 5.65 -2.02
CA ILE A 165 8.50 5.06 -1.30
C ILE A 165 8.02 5.95 -0.15
N LEU A 166 8.93 6.74 0.44
CA LEU A 166 8.60 7.73 1.48
C LEU A 166 7.65 8.81 0.94
N THR A 167 7.80 9.20 -0.34
CA THR A 167 6.89 10.16 -0.96
C THR A 167 5.50 9.56 -1.22
N SER A 168 5.41 8.27 -1.55
CA SER A 168 4.14 7.54 -1.67
C SER A 168 3.44 7.42 -0.31
N GLY A 169 4.21 7.14 0.74
CA GLY A 169 3.75 7.19 2.12
C GLY A 169 3.24 8.58 2.48
N LEU A 170 4.05 9.62 2.26
CA LEU A 170 3.71 11.02 2.56
C LEU A 170 2.42 11.44 1.87
N TYR A 171 2.30 11.18 0.57
CA TYR A 171 1.09 11.50 -0.20
C TYR A 171 -0.16 10.85 0.38
N THR A 172 -0.05 9.57 0.75
CA THR A 172 -1.13 8.79 1.38
C THR A 172 -1.49 9.36 2.76
N TYR A 173 -0.52 9.57 3.64
CA TYR A 173 -0.77 9.95 5.03
C TYR A 173 -1.20 11.40 5.21
N LEU A 174 -0.71 12.34 4.40
CA LEU A 174 -1.26 13.72 4.43
C LEU A 174 -2.76 13.71 4.11
N ARG A 175 -3.18 12.89 3.14
CA ARG A 175 -4.59 12.76 2.76
C ARG A 175 -5.41 12.07 3.85
N LEU A 176 -4.92 10.97 4.42
CA LEU A 176 -5.62 10.24 5.50
C LEU A 176 -5.76 11.08 6.76
N LEU A 177 -4.71 11.82 7.14
CA LEU A 177 -4.72 12.65 8.32
C LEU A 177 -5.85 13.70 8.27
N ALA A 178 -6.13 14.24 7.07
CA ALA A 178 -7.24 15.16 6.88
C ALA A 178 -8.61 14.50 7.15
N ASP A 179 -8.78 13.21 6.87
CA ASP A 179 -9.97 12.44 7.25
C ASP A 179 -9.99 12.15 8.75
N HIS A 180 -8.85 11.71 9.31
CA HIS A 180 -8.73 11.33 10.72
C HIS A 180 -9.04 12.48 11.68
N TYR A 181 -8.75 13.72 11.30
CA TYR A 181 -9.10 14.89 12.10
C TYR A 181 -10.54 15.40 11.89
N ARG A 182 -11.20 15.03 10.77
CA ARG A 182 -12.64 15.33 10.58
C ARG A 182 -13.51 14.47 11.51
N TRP A 183 -13.07 13.26 11.83
CA TRP A 183 -13.73 12.38 12.78
C TRP A 183 -13.33 12.73 14.23
N LEU A 184 -14.15 13.56 14.87
CA LEU A 184 -13.93 14.00 16.25
C LEU A 184 -14.17 12.84 17.24
N SER A 185 -13.28 12.73 18.23
CA SER A 185 -13.46 11.95 19.47
C SER A 185 -13.38 10.43 19.36
N ASN A 186 -12.23 9.90 18.90
CA ASN A 186 -11.85 8.50 19.18
C ASN A 186 -10.43 8.44 19.78
N PRO A 187 -10.27 8.10 21.08
CA PRO A 187 -8.95 8.05 21.71
C PRO A 187 -8.01 7.01 21.08
N LYS A 188 -8.54 5.96 20.43
CA LYS A 188 -7.72 5.00 19.66
C LYS A 188 -7.06 5.64 18.44
N LEU A 189 -7.66 6.71 17.90
CA LEU A 189 -7.19 7.40 16.70
C LEU A 189 -6.07 8.40 17.02
N GLU A 190 -5.99 8.90 18.25
CA GLU A 190 -4.97 9.90 18.63
C GLU A 190 -3.55 9.35 18.53
N ALA A 191 -3.32 8.11 18.95
CA ALA A 191 -2.02 7.46 18.79
C ALA A 191 -1.64 7.29 17.31
N LEU A 192 -2.61 6.95 16.45
CA LEU A 192 -2.38 6.84 15.00
C LEU A 192 -2.07 8.22 14.40
N LYS A 193 -2.89 9.25 14.68
CA LYS A 193 -2.66 10.62 14.22
C LYS A 193 -1.26 11.12 14.56
N GLN A 194 -0.79 10.84 15.78
CA GLN A 194 0.55 11.25 16.19
C GLN A 194 1.63 10.59 15.34
N LEU A 195 1.54 9.27 15.10
CA LEU A 195 2.49 8.57 14.22
C LEU A 195 2.45 9.10 12.78
N GLU A 196 1.27 9.39 12.26
CA GLU A 196 1.08 9.97 10.92
C GLU A 196 1.70 11.36 10.80
N ILE A 197 1.49 12.21 11.81
CA ILE A 197 2.12 13.53 11.91
C ILE A 197 3.63 13.39 11.95
N ASP A 198 4.15 12.56 12.85
CA ASP A 198 5.59 12.37 13.03
C ASP A 198 6.24 11.88 11.74
N PHE A 199 5.64 10.90 11.07
CA PHE A 199 6.09 10.42 9.78
C PHE A 199 6.06 11.53 8.71
N CYS A 200 4.93 12.22 8.52
CA CYS A 200 4.81 13.24 7.49
C CYS A 200 5.79 14.39 7.69
N ILE A 201 5.93 14.87 8.93
CA ILE A 201 6.87 15.94 9.27
C ILE A 201 8.31 15.47 9.09
N LYS A 202 8.65 14.24 9.49
CA LYS A 202 9.99 13.68 9.29
C LYS A 202 10.37 13.65 7.81
N VAL A 203 9.50 13.14 6.94
CA VAL A 203 9.73 13.13 5.47
C VAL A 203 9.88 14.54 4.92
N LEU A 204 8.98 15.47 5.30
CA LEU A 204 9.04 16.84 4.81
C LEU A 204 10.27 17.62 5.30
N ARG A 205 10.81 17.29 6.47
CA ARG A 205 11.97 17.99 7.06
C ARG A 205 13.29 17.39 6.63
N GLU A 206 13.38 16.07 6.59
CA GLU A 206 14.63 15.36 6.31
C GLU A 206 14.83 15.06 4.82
N GLN A 207 13.74 14.87 4.05
CA GLN A 207 13.78 14.37 2.67
C GLN A 207 12.98 15.25 1.69
N PHE A 208 12.98 16.57 1.91
CA PHE A 208 12.16 17.51 1.11
C PHE A 208 12.50 17.51 -0.39
N SER A 209 13.77 17.29 -0.75
CA SER A 209 14.22 17.19 -2.14
C SER A 209 13.43 16.14 -2.93
N VAL A 210 13.17 14.98 -2.32
CA VAL A 210 12.41 13.88 -2.92
C VAL A 210 10.92 14.24 -2.99
N CYS A 211 10.39 14.94 -1.97
CA CYS A 211 8.99 15.41 -1.93
C CYS A 211 8.61 16.31 -3.10
N LEU A 212 9.56 17.04 -3.70
CA LEU A 212 9.32 17.86 -4.88
C LEU A 212 8.74 17.06 -6.06
N LYS A 213 9.05 15.75 -6.15
CA LYS A 213 8.54 14.85 -7.20
C LYS A 213 7.02 14.65 -7.15
N ILE A 214 6.38 14.93 -6.01
CA ILE A 214 4.92 14.91 -5.91
C ILE A 214 4.31 16.04 -6.76
N GLY A 215 4.96 17.19 -6.84
CA GLY A 215 4.47 18.37 -7.56
C GLY A 215 3.26 19.02 -6.90
N ARG A 216 2.36 19.59 -7.72
CA ARG A 216 1.30 20.51 -7.28
C ARG A 216 0.34 19.95 -6.23
N ASP A 217 0.05 18.64 -6.24
CA ASP A 217 -0.86 18.06 -5.24
C ASP A 217 -0.25 18.05 -3.83
N LEU A 218 1.08 18.13 -3.68
CA LEU A 218 1.69 18.29 -2.35
C LEU A 218 1.19 19.56 -1.67
N VAL A 219 1.07 20.65 -2.44
CA VAL A 219 0.58 21.93 -1.93
C VAL A 219 -0.87 21.79 -1.47
N ARG A 220 -1.72 21.16 -2.29
CA ARG A 220 -3.13 20.88 -1.94
C ARG A 220 -3.25 20.07 -0.64
N LEU A 221 -2.47 18.98 -0.53
CA LEU A 221 -2.51 18.11 0.65
C LEU A 221 -2.04 18.82 1.91
N LEU A 222 -1.03 19.69 1.82
CA LEU A 222 -0.59 20.50 2.94
C LEU A 222 -1.64 21.55 3.34
N GLN A 223 -2.33 22.18 2.39
CA GLN A 223 -3.41 23.14 2.64
C GLN A 223 -4.51 22.53 3.51
N ASP A 224 -4.89 21.28 3.23
CA ASP A 224 -5.90 20.55 3.98
C ASP A 224 -5.53 20.34 5.47
N LEU A 225 -4.27 20.57 5.86
CA LEU A 225 -3.76 20.34 7.21
C LEU A 225 -3.22 21.61 7.91
N VAL A 226 -3.27 22.79 7.27
CA VAL A 226 -2.67 24.04 7.80
C VAL A 226 -3.23 24.46 9.17
N TYR A 227 -4.42 24.01 9.54
CA TYR A 227 -4.99 24.32 10.86
C TYR A 227 -4.19 23.66 12.00
N LEU A 228 -3.52 22.53 11.74
CA LEU A 228 -2.67 21.83 12.71
C LEU A 228 -1.34 22.56 12.92
N PRO A 229 -0.84 22.72 14.16
CA PRO A 229 0.36 23.51 14.46
C PRO A 229 1.61 23.10 13.67
N ASN A 230 1.89 21.80 13.58
CA ASN A 230 3.07 21.27 12.90
C ASN A 230 3.04 21.61 11.40
N PHE A 231 1.91 21.39 10.73
CA PHE A 231 1.74 21.70 9.30
C PHE A 231 1.61 23.19 9.03
N ARG A 232 1.09 23.99 9.98
CA ARG A 232 1.14 25.45 9.89
C ARG A 232 2.59 25.96 9.85
N ALA A 233 3.46 25.41 10.70
CA ALA A 233 4.88 25.73 10.70
C ALA A 233 5.55 25.30 9.38
N MET A 234 5.26 24.08 8.89
CA MET A 234 5.71 23.63 7.57
C MET A 234 5.28 24.58 6.44
N TRP A 235 4.01 25.01 6.46
CA TRP A 235 3.45 25.91 5.47
C TRP A 235 4.13 27.28 5.49
N LYS A 236 4.39 27.82 6.68
CA LYS A 236 5.15 29.06 6.86
C LYS A 236 6.54 28.93 6.24
N ASP A 237 7.23 27.82 6.47
CA ASP A 237 8.55 27.60 5.89
C ASP A 237 8.48 27.44 4.36
N LEU A 238 7.47 26.78 3.83
CA LEU A 238 7.26 26.60 2.39
C LEU A 238 7.07 27.94 1.65
N VAL A 239 6.37 28.88 2.28
CA VAL A 239 6.02 30.17 1.67
C VAL A 239 7.04 31.27 1.98
N LEU A 240 7.61 31.29 3.19
CA LEU A 240 8.41 32.43 3.68
C LEU A 240 9.87 32.07 4.00
N ASN A 241 10.19 30.81 4.30
CA ASN A 241 11.52 30.41 4.79
C ASN A 241 12.08 29.21 4.02
N GLN A 242 12.13 29.26 2.69
CA GLN A 242 12.52 28.10 1.86
C GLN A 242 13.91 27.55 2.20
N GLY A 243 14.82 28.39 2.70
CA GLY A 243 16.15 27.98 3.16
C GLY A 243 16.14 26.92 4.27
N ASN A 244 15.04 26.78 5.02
CA ASN A 244 14.91 25.78 6.08
C ASN A 244 14.87 24.34 5.57
N PHE A 245 14.51 24.11 4.30
CA PHE A 245 14.45 22.77 3.71
C PHE A 245 15.81 22.22 3.26
N LYS A 246 16.88 23.02 3.33
CA LYS A 246 18.25 22.65 2.93
C LYS A 246 18.32 21.92 1.57
N THR A 247 17.41 22.27 0.66
CA THR A 247 17.26 21.62 -0.65
C THR A 247 17.70 22.62 -1.72
N PRO A 248 18.87 22.43 -2.37
CA PRO A 248 19.41 23.40 -3.32
C PRO A 248 18.47 23.72 -4.49
N ASP A 249 17.72 22.72 -4.94
CA ASP A 249 16.82 22.84 -6.09
C ASP A 249 15.50 23.55 -5.76
N PHE A 250 15.21 23.77 -4.46
CA PHE A 250 13.99 24.42 -4.01
C PHE A 250 14.23 25.88 -3.64
N SER A 251 13.65 26.78 -4.43
CA SER A 251 13.76 28.23 -4.23
C SER A 251 12.40 28.89 -3.98
N VAL A 252 11.35 28.38 -4.62
CA VAL A 252 10.03 29.02 -4.59
C VAL A 252 8.92 28.00 -4.76
N ILE A 253 7.80 28.22 -4.07
CA ILE A 253 6.62 27.35 -4.12
C ILE A 253 6.02 27.19 -5.53
N SER A 254 6.23 28.14 -6.44
CA SER A 254 5.77 28.05 -7.83
C SER A 254 6.38 26.86 -8.59
N GLN A 255 7.56 26.38 -8.19
CA GLN A 255 8.16 25.16 -8.74
C GLN A 255 7.26 23.93 -8.53
N LEU A 256 6.60 23.83 -7.37
CA LEU A 256 5.64 22.76 -7.09
C LEU A 256 4.40 22.87 -7.99
N TYR A 257 3.84 24.08 -8.14
CA TYR A 257 2.68 24.31 -9.00
C TYR A 257 2.95 24.00 -10.48
N ASN A 258 4.17 24.26 -10.96
CA ASN A 258 4.60 23.97 -12.33
C ASN A 258 4.88 22.48 -12.57
N THR A 259 5.03 21.69 -11.51
CA THR A 259 5.30 20.25 -11.62
C THR A 259 3.98 19.48 -11.55
N ARG A 260 3.61 18.82 -12.66
CA ARG A 260 2.44 17.94 -12.69
C ARG A 260 2.67 16.74 -11.77
N THR A 261 1.70 16.46 -10.90
CA THR A 261 1.67 15.24 -10.10
C THR A 261 1.50 14.01 -10.99
N SER A 262 2.43 13.06 -10.87
CA SER A 262 2.39 11.78 -11.57
C SER A 262 1.13 10.98 -11.21
N SER A 263 0.58 10.25 -12.19
CA SER A 263 -0.58 9.37 -11.98
C SER A 263 -0.33 8.30 -10.92
N GLN A 264 0.93 7.92 -10.68
CA GLN A 264 1.30 6.96 -9.64
C GLN A 264 0.83 7.40 -8.24
N TYR A 265 0.93 8.69 -7.92
CA TYR A 265 0.47 9.22 -6.63
C TYR A 265 -1.07 9.23 -6.55
N ILE A 266 -1.73 9.52 -7.66
CA ILE A 266 -3.20 9.50 -7.73
C ILE A 266 -3.74 8.08 -7.50
N LEU A 267 -3.05 7.07 -8.04
CA LEU A 267 -3.40 5.66 -7.86
C LEU A 267 -3.25 5.18 -6.41
N LEU A 268 -2.42 5.82 -5.58
CA LEU A 268 -2.30 5.49 -4.15
C LEU A 268 -3.61 5.70 -3.38
N ARG A 269 -4.51 6.52 -3.90
CA ARG A 269 -5.80 6.84 -3.26
C ARG A 269 -6.97 6.04 -3.83
N ILE A 270 -6.70 5.14 -4.79
CA ILE A 270 -7.68 4.32 -5.46
C ILE A 270 -7.28 2.85 -5.30
N THR A 271 -8.12 2.08 -4.61
CA THR A 271 -7.86 0.65 -4.42
C THR A 271 -7.83 -0.08 -5.77
N PRO A 272 -7.14 -1.23 -5.89
CA PRO A 272 -7.12 -2.00 -7.14
C PRO A 272 -8.52 -2.35 -7.66
N GLU A 273 -9.46 -2.63 -6.75
CA GLU A 273 -10.83 -2.91 -7.13
C GLU A 273 -11.57 -1.66 -7.65
N MET A 274 -11.43 -0.52 -6.97
CA MET A 274 -12.02 0.74 -7.43
C MET A 274 -11.46 1.12 -8.81
N GLU A 275 -10.15 0.99 -9.02
CA GLU A 275 -9.51 1.27 -10.30
C GLU A 275 -10.10 0.40 -11.41
N THR A 276 -10.23 -0.91 -11.17
CA THR A 276 -10.79 -1.86 -12.14
C THR A 276 -12.21 -1.47 -12.53
N GLN A 277 -13.07 -1.18 -11.55
CA GLN A 277 -14.47 -0.80 -11.81
C GLN A 277 -14.59 0.58 -12.49
N LEU A 278 -13.78 1.56 -12.07
CA LEU A 278 -13.75 2.89 -12.69
C LEU A 278 -13.27 2.81 -14.14
N ARG A 279 -12.17 2.10 -14.41
CA ARG A 279 -11.67 1.92 -15.79
C ARG A 279 -12.70 1.20 -16.65
N PHE A 280 -13.38 0.18 -16.11
CA PHE A 280 -14.45 -0.48 -16.84
C PHE A 280 -15.57 0.48 -17.21
N LEU A 281 -16.04 1.27 -16.24
CA LEU A 281 -17.09 2.26 -16.44
C LEU A 281 -16.70 3.34 -17.46
N LEU A 282 -15.46 3.83 -17.41
CA LEU A 282 -14.98 4.90 -18.29
C LEU A 282 -14.66 4.42 -19.71
N THR A 283 -14.34 3.14 -19.90
CA THR A 283 -13.86 2.61 -21.19
C THR A 283 -14.92 1.82 -21.95
N TYR A 284 -15.72 1.01 -21.25
CA TYR A 284 -16.58 0.01 -21.89
C TYR A 284 -18.08 0.30 -21.73
N VAL A 285 -18.49 1.13 -20.78
CA VAL A 285 -19.91 1.43 -20.56
C VAL A 285 -20.36 2.56 -21.49
N LYS A 286 -21.35 2.27 -22.33
CA LYS A 286 -21.92 3.26 -23.26
C LYS A 286 -22.65 4.37 -22.51
N LEU A 287 -22.56 5.59 -23.05
CA LEU A 287 -23.36 6.71 -22.60
C LEU A 287 -24.86 6.37 -22.71
N GLY A 288 -25.60 6.58 -21.63
CA GLY A 288 -27.00 6.19 -21.46
C GLY A 288 -27.18 4.91 -20.63
N SER A 289 -26.15 4.05 -20.50
CA SER A 289 -26.22 2.79 -19.72
C SER A 289 -25.53 2.86 -18.36
N GLN A 290 -24.94 3.99 -18.00
CA GLN A 290 -24.09 4.13 -16.81
C GLN A 290 -24.83 4.08 -15.46
N LYS A 291 -26.15 4.36 -15.42
CA LYS A 291 -26.90 4.55 -14.17
C LYS A 291 -26.77 3.36 -13.21
N ARG A 292 -26.88 2.13 -13.73
CA ARG A 292 -26.77 0.91 -12.90
C ARG A 292 -25.37 0.70 -12.38
N TYR A 293 -24.35 0.91 -13.21
CA TYR A 293 -22.94 0.77 -12.82
C TYR A 293 -22.52 1.82 -11.78
N GLN A 294 -22.96 3.07 -11.95
CA GLN A 294 -22.75 4.13 -10.97
C GLN A 294 -23.43 3.81 -9.64
N ALA A 295 -24.67 3.30 -9.67
CA ALA A 295 -25.38 2.91 -8.46
C ALA A 295 -24.67 1.76 -7.72
N TRP A 296 -24.15 0.76 -8.45
CA TRP A 296 -23.38 -0.33 -7.86
C TRP A 296 -22.06 0.15 -7.25
N PHE A 297 -21.32 0.98 -7.98
CA PHE A 297 -20.08 1.56 -7.49
C PHE A 297 -20.31 2.40 -6.23
N ALA A 298 -21.30 3.30 -6.26
CA ALA A 298 -21.66 4.14 -5.12
C ALA A 298 -22.10 3.30 -3.92
N LYS A 299 -22.97 2.29 -4.14
CA LYS A 299 -23.40 1.37 -3.09
C LYS A 299 -22.23 0.68 -2.41
N LYS A 300 -21.22 0.29 -3.20
CA LYS A 300 -20.07 -0.45 -2.69
C LYS A 300 -19.04 0.44 -1.98
N PHE A 301 -18.77 1.63 -2.49
CA PHE A 301 -17.62 2.43 -2.07
C PHE A 301 -17.95 3.78 -1.43
N LEU A 302 -19.15 4.31 -1.64
CA LEU A 302 -19.51 5.69 -1.26
C LEU A 302 -20.70 5.79 -0.29
N CYS A 303 -21.44 4.71 -0.05
CA CYS A 303 -22.65 4.75 0.78
C CYS A 303 -22.39 4.73 2.29
N GLU A 304 -21.19 4.37 2.75
CA GLU A 304 -20.87 4.44 4.18
C GLU A 304 -20.57 5.89 4.61
N PRO A 305 -20.83 6.26 5.88
CA PRO A 305 -20.52 7.60 6.38
C PRO A 305 -19.05 7.96 6.19
N ASN A 306 -18.77 9.24 5.87
CA ASN A 306 -17.46 9.82 5.62
C ASN A 306 -16.75 9.36 4.32
N ARG A 307 -17.32 8.42 3.57
CA ARG A 307 -16.77 7.99 2.27
C ARG A 307 -16.90 9.07 1.21
N GLU A 308 -17.67 10.14 1.45
CA GLU A 308 -17.74 11.29 0.54
C GLU A 308 -16.37 11.94 0.30
N THR A 309 -15.42 11.77 1.21
CA THR A 309 -14.06 12.31 1.03
C THR A 309 -13.29 11.58 -0.09
N LEU A 310 -13.70 10.35 -0.47
CA LEU A 310 -13.15 9.63 -1.63
C LEU A 310 -13.55 10.26 -2.97
N ILE A 311 -14.62 11.06 -3.01
CA ILE A 311 -15.10 11.67 -4.26
C ILE A 311 -13.99 12.54 -4.88
N VAL A 312 -13.25 13.29 -4.05
CA VAL A 312 -12.14 14.12 -4.52
C VAL A 312 -11.06 13.25 -5.15
N ASP A 313 -10.69 12.15 -4.50
CA ASP A 313 -9.67 11.22 -5.00
C ASP A 313 -10.11 10.55 -6.32
N ILE A 314 -11.39 10.17 -6.44
CA ILE A 314 -11.97 9.60 -7.67
C ILE A 314 -11.96 10.64 -8.81
N VAL A 315 -12.36 11.88 -8.54
CA VAL A 315 -12.31 12.96 -9.55
C VAL A 315 -10.88 13.20 -10.01
N ARG A 316 -9.90 13.22 -9.09
CA ARG A 316 -8.48 13.34 -9.44
C ARG A 316 -8.03 12.17 -10.32
N PHE A 317 -8.45 10.94 -10.01
CA PHE A 317 -8.16 9.76 -10.84
C PHE A 317 -8.69 9.92 -12.27
N ILE A 318 -9.96 10.27 -12.42
CA ILE A 318 -10.60 10.47 -13.73
C ILE A 318 -9.85 11.54 -14.52
N CYS A 319 -9.53 12.68 -13.91
CA CYS A 319 -8.91 13.81 -14.61
C CYS A 319 -7.40 13.65 -14.87
N CYS A 320 -6.67 12.85 -14.07
CA CYS A 320 -5.20 12.85 -14.11
C CYS A 320 -4.53 11.48 -14.29
N ALA A 321 -5.27 10.38 -14.17
CA ALA A 321 -4.74 9.02 -14.31
C ALA A 321 -5.46 8.18 -15.37
N HIS A 322 -6.64 8.61 -15.83
CA HIS A 322 -7.34 8.00 -16.95
C HIS A 322 -7.24 8.87 -18.21
N HIS A 323 -6.66 8.33 -19.27
CA HIS A 323 -6.51 8.98 -20.57
C HIS A 323 -7.06 8.04 -21.65
N PRO A 324 -8.31 8.23 -22.10
CA PRO A 324 -8.88 7.46 -23.19
C PRO A 324 -8.03 7.56 -24.46
N THR A 325 -8.00 6.50 -25.26
CA THR A 325 -7.43 6.55 -26.61
C THR A 325 -8.35 7.37 -27.53
N ASN A 326 -7.76 8.05 -28.52
CA ASN A 326 -8.51 8.79 -29.54
C ASN A 326 -9.38 7.87 -30.41
#